data_AF-A0A2U1PBT4-F1
#
_entry.id   AF-A0A2U1PBT4-F1
#
_cell.length_a   1.000
_cell.length_b   1.000
_cell.length_c   1.000
_cell.angle_alpha   90.00
_cell.angle_beta   90.00
_cell.angle_gamma   90.00
#
_symmetry.space_group_name_H-M   'P 1'
#
loop_
_entity.id
_entity.type
_entity.pdbx_description
1 polymer ?
#
loop_
_entity_poly.entity_id
_entity_poly.type
_entity_poly.pdbx_seq_one_letter_code
_entity_poly.pdbx_strand_id
1 'polypeptide(L)'
;MSKARKKPPTEKPEFMHDEAWQTLCRRWRLPAFIAKSNKGKKAREANKRLHTGGSASNVDHNMKLAEELEREPTAAEIFERTHKGKNKMFVNNEARETWEQYKEKHGADDSLDISSGNISNTHKRWIVHVGSKNGSYYGSGSGVDKYLFQHDTDDEPSVNNLHEDLDRVEDKLKEQELEQGFIRDEIFTLRNAQEDQSKKLAQVLEAQSSYEQNLKKNMGS
;
A
#
# COMPACT_ATOMS: atom_id res chain seq x y z
N MET A 1 25.44 16.33 -5.44
CA MET A 1 24.58 17.52 -5.64
C MET A 1 23.32 17.10 -6.40
N SER A 2 22.21 16.78 -5.72
CA SER A 2 20.96 16.47 -6.41
C SER A 2 20.40 17.77 -7.02
N LYS A 3 20.10 17.75 -8.32
CA LYS A 3 19.43 18.87 -8.98
C LYS A 3 18.06 19.04 -8.32
N ALA A 4 17.93 20.07 -7.48
CA ALA A 4 16.64 20.44 -6.92
C ALA A 4 15.66 20.64 -8.10
N ARG A 5 14.53 19.92 -8.07
CA ARG A 5 13.49 20.08 -9.08
C ARG A 5 13.07 21.55 -9.05
N LYS A 6 13.37 22.28 -10.12
CA LYS A 6 12.94 23.68 -10.29
C LYS A 6 11.42 23.71 -10.06
N LYS A 7 10.93 24.80 -9.44
CA LYS A 7 9.49 25.07 -9.18
C LYS A 7 8.65 24.61 -10.37
N PRO A 8 7.38 24.18 -10.17
CA PRO A 8 6.53 23.72 -11.27
C PRO A 8 6.67 24.72 -12.42
N PRO A 9 6.86 24.25 -13.66
CA PRO A 9 7.17 25.13 -14.77
C PRO A 9 6.10 26.22 -14.77
N THR A 10 6.51 27.47 -14.68
CA THR A 10 5.60 28.62 -14.81
C THR A 10 4.92 28.62 -16.17
N GLU A 11 5.47 27.85 -17.10
CA GLU A 11 5.04 27.65 -18.46
C GLU A 11 4.25 26.33 -18.59
N LYS A 12 3.17 26.42 -19.36
CA LYS A 12 2.30 25.30 -19.69
C LYS A 12 3.08 24.25 -20.51
N PRO A 13 2.97 22.95 -20.18
CA PRO A 13 3.48 21.89 -21.06
C PRO A 13 2.80 21.90 -22.44
N GLU A 14 3.57 21.66 -23.50
CA GLU A 14 3.09 21.72 -24.89
C GLU A 14 1.90 20.81 -25.18
N PHE A 15 1.91 19.60 -24.61
CA PHE A 15 0.85 18.60 -24.76
C PHE A 15 -0.44 18.91 -23.98
N MET A 16 -0.46 19.94 -23.14
CA MET A 16 -1.57 20.21 -22.22
C MET A 16 -2.44 21.35 -22.74
N HIS A 17 -3.77 21.19 -22.67
CA HIS A 17 -4.70 22.29 -22.96
C HIS A 17 -4.62 23.40 -21.91
N ASP A 18 -4.79 24.65 -22.36
CA ASP A 18 -4.66 25.85 -21.53
C ASP A 18 -5.61 25.83 -20.32
N GLU A 19 -6.88 25.44 -20.53
CA GLU A 19 -7.88 25.37 -19.46
C GLU A 19 -7.52 24.35 -18.37
N ALA A 20 -7.01 23.18 -18.77
CA ALA A 20 -6.56 22.15 -17.84
C ALA A 20 -5.37 22.66 -17.01
N TRP A 21 -4.40 23.32 -17.65
CA TRP A 21 -3.25 23.91 -16.97
C TRP A 21 -3.64 25.01 -15.99
N GLN A 22 -4.53 25.92 -16.39
CA GLN A 22 -5.04 26.98 -15.52
C GLN A 22 -5.79 26.40 -14.32
N THR A 23 -6.58 25.34 -14.52
CA THR A 23 -7.29 24.64 -13.44
C THR A 23 -6.33 24.03 -12.43
N LEU A 24 -5.27 23.36 -12.90
CA LEU A 24 -4.22 22.81 -12.02
C LEU A 24 -3.49 23.90 -11.24
N CYS A 25 -3.12 24.99 -11.92
CA CYS A 25 -2.47 26.13 -11.30
C CYS A 25 -3.34 26.77 -10.21
N ARG A 26 -4.64 26.95 -10.46
CA ARG A 26 -5.60 27.42 -9.44
C ARG A 26 -5.65 26.46 -8.25
N ARG A 27 -5.73 25.16 -8.50
CA ARG A 27 -5.77 24.13 -7.44
C ARG A 27 -4.50 24.11 -6.60
N TRP A 28 -3.32 24.21 -7.21
CA TRP A 28 -2.03 24.20 -6.50
C TRP A 28 -1.78 25.47 -5.67
N ARG A 29 -2.42 26.58 -6.03
CA ARG A 29 -2.36 27.85 -5.27
C ARG A 29 -3.34 27.91 -4.10
N LEU A 30 -4.28 26.96 -3.97
CA LEU A 30 -5.19 26.94 -2.84
C LEU A 30 -4.43 26.76 -1.51
N PRO A 31 -4.79 27.48 -0.44
CA PRO A 31 -4.14 27.36 0.87
C PRO A 31 -4.11 25.92 1.39
N ALA A 32 -5.19 25.16 1.19
CA ALA A 32 -5.27 23.76 1.59
C ALA A 32 -4.24 22.86 0.88
N PHE A 33 -3.99 23.11 -0.41
CA PHE A 33 -2.98 22.35 -1.17
C PHE A 33 -1.57 22.71 -0.72
N ILE A 34 -1.29 24.00 -0.52
CA ILE A 34 0.00 24.47 -0.01
C ILE A 34 0.27 23.89 1.38
N ALA A 35 -0.73 23.89 2.27
CA ALA A 35 -0.62 23.28 3.59
C ALA A 35 -0.32 21.78 3.51
N LYS A 36 -1.04 21.04 2.67
CA LYS A 36 -0.80 19.60 2.43
C LYS A 36 0.60 19.34 1.87
N SER A 37 1.04 20.15 0.90
CA SER A 37 2.37 20.09 0.30
C SER A 37 3.47 20.34 1.34
N ASN A 38 3.33 21.39 2.15
CA ASN A 38 4.26 21.73 3.22
C ASN A 38 4.31 20.66 4.31
N LYS A 39 3.16 20.08 4.69
CA LYS A 39 3.12 18.93 5.62
C LYS A 39 3.89 17.75 5.04
N GLY A 40 3.69 17.43 3.76
CA GLY A 40 4.44 16.38 3.07
C GLY A 40 5.94 16.69 2.97
N LYS A 41 6.32 17.95 2.76
CA LYS A 41 7.73 18.39 2.75
C LYS A 41 8.38 18.18 4.13
N LYS A 42 7.75 18.69 5.19
CA LYS A 42 8.22 18.49 6.57
C LYS A 42 8.34 17.02 6.94
N ALA A 43 7.37 16.19 6.54
CA ALA A 43 7.42 14.75 6.77
C ALA A 43 8.61 14.08 6.06
N ARG A 44 8.93 14.49 4.82
CA ARG A 44 10.11 13.99 4.09
C ARG A 44 11.42 14.48 4.70
N GLU A 45 11.50 15.74 5.13
CA GLU A 45 12.67 16.31 5.79
C GLU A 45 12.91 15.68 7.17
N ALA A 46 11.84 15.35 7.90
CA ALA A 46 11.91 14.62 9.16
C ALA A 46 12.20 13.13 8.97
N ASN A 47 12.00 12.59 7.76
CA ASN A 47 12.27 11.18 7.50
C ASN A 47 13.77 10.96 7.35
N LYS A 48 14.39 10.50 8.45
CA LYS A 48 15.80 10.13 8.48
C LYS A 48 16.07 8.80 7.77
N ARG A 49 15.06 7.98 7.51
CA ARG A 49 15.16 6.63 6.93
C ARG A 49 15.11 6.67 5.39
N LEU A 50 16.09 7.34 4.79
CA LEU A 50 16.22 7.46 3.34
C LEU A 50 16.85 6.20 2.73
N HIS A 51 16.29 5.72 1.62
CA HIS A 51 16.84 4.61 0.83
C HIS A 51 17.11 5.07 -0.62
N THR A 52 18.08 4.43 -1.28
CA THR A 52 18.47 4.65 -2.68
C THR A 52 17.97 3.58 -3.64
N GLY A 53 17.13 2.65 -3.17
CA GLY A 53 16.58 1.55 -3.98
C GLY A 53 15.80 1.98 -5.24
N GLY A 54 15.36 3.24 -5.30
CA GLY A 54 14.65 3.78 -6.46
C GLY A 54 13.23 3.23 -6.56
N SER A 55 12.77 2.98 -7.79
CA SER A 55 11.46 2.36 -8.06
C SER A 55 11.48 0.83 -7.99
N ALA A 56 12.66 0.21 -7.88
CA ALA A 56 12.79 -1.23 -7.72
C ALA A 56 12.45 -1.62 -6.29
N SER A 57 11.66 -2.67 -6.13
CA SER A 57 11.28 -3.18 -4.82
C SER A 57 12.47 -3.84 -4.12
N ASN A 58 12.40 -4.00 -2.80
CA ASN A 58 13.41 -4.77 -2.08
C ASN A 58 13.45 -6.24 -2.52
N VAL A 59 12.34 -6.79 -3.01
CA VAL A 59 12.29 -8.14 -3.59
C VAL A 59 13.14 -8.19 -4.86
N ASP A 60 13.05 -7.19 -5.73
CA ASP A 60 13.88 -7.11 -6.94
C ASP A 60 15.36 -6.96 -6.60
N HIS A 61 15.69 -6.16 -5.58
CA HIS A 61 17.06 -6.03 -5.10
C HIS A 61 17.57 -7.34 -4.49
N ASN A 62 16.73 -8.07 -3.77
CA ASN A 62 17.07 -9.38 -3.22
C ASN A 62 17.34 -10.39 -4.35
N MET A 63 16.42 -10.53 -5.30
CA MET A 63 16.57 -11.46 -6.43
C MET A 63 17.85 -11.17 -7.25
N LYS A 64 18.10 -9.90 -7.60
CA LYS A 64 19.33 -9.52 -8.31
C LYS A 64 20.59 -9.81 -7.50
N LEU A 65 20.56 -9.53 -6.21
CA LEU A 65 21.70 -9.78 -5.35
C LEU A 65 21.92 -11.28 -5.12
N ALA A 66 20.85 -12.08 -5.14
CA ALA A 66 20.92 -13.54 -5.06
C ALA A 66 21.57 -14.14 -6.31
N GLU A 67 21.21 -13.63 -7.48
CA GLU A 67 21.85 -13.99 -8.76
C GLU A 67 23.33 -13.60 -8.77
N GLU A 68 23.67 -12.39 -8.30
CA GLU A 68 25.07 -11.91 -8.27
C GLU A 68 25.96 -12.68 -7.28
N LEU A 69 25.40 -13.14 -6.16
CA LEU A 69 26.15 -13.85 -5.11
C LEU A 69 26.06 -15.38 -5.24
N GLU A 70 25.23 -15.90 -6.16
CA GLU A 70 24.88 -17.31 -6.30
C GLU A 70 24.36 -17.96 -4.99
N ARG A 71 23.82 -17.13 -4.08
CA ARG A 71 23.27 -17.55 -2.79
C ARG A 71 22.20 -16.57 -2.30
N GLU A 72 21.39 -16.97 -1.33
CA GLU A 72 20.46 -16.05 -0.68
C GLU A 72 21.25 -14.92 0.03
N PRO A 73 20.95 -13.64 -0.25
CA PRO A 73 21.61 -12.51 0.39
C PRO A 73 21.22 -12.39 1.86
N THR A 74 22.14 -11.89 2.68
CA THR A 74 21.84 -11.56 4.08
C THR A 74 21.08 -10.24 4.18
N ALA A 75 20.36 -10.05 5.30
CA ALA A 75 19.64 -8.81 5.57
C ALA A 75 20.56 -7.57 5.53
N ALA A 76 21.79 -7.69 6.05
CA ALA A 76 22.78 -6.61 6.04
C ALA A 76 23.28 -6.26 4.62
N GLU A 77 23.40 -7.25 3.72
CA GLU A 77 23.81 -7.02 2.33
C GLU A 77 22.69 -6.35 1.51
N ILE A 78 21.44 -6.75 1.74
CA ILE A 78 20.27 -6.08 1.14
C ILE A 78 20.20 -4.63 1.64
N PHE A 79 20.41 -4.42 2.94
CA PHE A 79 20.46 -3.08 3.53
C PHE A 79 21.57 -2.23 2.90
N GLU A 80 22.78 -2.78 2.78
CA GLU A 80 23.91 -2.12 2.14
C GLU A 80 23.59 -1.72 0.69
N ARG A 81 23.05 -2.64 -0.12
CA ARG A 81 22.66 -2.40 -1.51
C ARG A 81 21.63 -1.28 -1.64
N THR A 82 20.67 -1.23 -0.73
CA THR A 82 19.54 -0.29 -0.78
C THR A 82 19.83 1.05 -0.12
N HIS A 83 20.87 1.17 0.71
CA HIS A 83 21.25 2.38 1.44
C HIS A 83 22.61 2.95 1.04
N LYS A 84 23.29 2.33 0.07
CA LYS A 84 24.43 2.94 -0.64
C LYS A 84 23.97 3.52 -1.98
N GLY A 85 24.40 4.75 -2.25
CA GLY A 85 24.23 5.36 -3.56
C GLY A 85 25.23 4.81 -4.59
N LYS A 86 25.12 5.27 -5.84
CA LYS A 86 26.08 4.94 -6.92
C LYS A 86 27.54 5.28 -6.56
N ASN A 87 27.74 6.24 -5.66
CA ASN A 87 29.06 6.65 -5.17
C ASN A 87 29.61 5.73 -4.06
N LYS A 88 28.95 4.60 -3.79
CA LYS A 88 29.27 3.65 -2.70
C LYS A 88 29.24 4.24 -1.28
N MET A 89 28.82 5.49 -1.12
CA MET A 89 28.58 6.11 0.18
C MET A 89 27.16 5.85 0.66
N PHE A 90 27.00 5.71 1.97
CA PHE A 90 25.70 5.65 2.61
C PHE A 90 24.92 6.96 2.42
N VAL A 91 23.60 6.84 2.33
CA VAL A 91 22.69 7.98 2.12
C VAL A 91 22.69 8.95 3.30
N ASN A 92 22.91 8.45 4.51
CA ASN A 92 22.99 9.21 5.75
C ASN A 92 23.99 8.56 6.72
N ASN A 93 24.37 9.30 7.77
CA ASN A 93 25.26 8.78 8.81
C ASN A 93 24.58 7.67 9.64
N GLU A 94 23.26 7.76 9.86
CA GLU A 94 22.50 6.77 10.64
C GLU A 94 22.50 5.38 9.97
N ALA A 95 22.35 5.28 8.64
CA ALA A 95 22.46 4.00 7.94
C ALA A 95 23.88 3.44 8.00
N ARG A 96 24.90 4.30 7.90
CA ARG A 96 26.29 3.88 8.07
C ARG A 96 26.53 3.31 9.47
N GLU A 97 26.17 4.05 10.51
CA GLU A 97 26.34 3.64 11.90
C GLU A 97 25.55 2.35 12.21
N THR A 98 24.32 2.23 11.71
CA THR A 98 23.51 1.02 11.87
C THR A 98 24.19 -0.20 11.27
N TRP A 99 24.71 -0.06 10.04
CA TRP A 99 25.38 -1.15 9.33
C TRP A 99 26.73 -1.50 9.96
N GLU A 100 27.54 -0.51 10.35
CA GLU A 100 28.84 -0.71 11.00
C GLU A 100 28.67 -1.42 12.36
N GLN A 101 27.76 -0.94 13.21
CA GLN A 101 27.49 -1.56 14.51
C GLN A 101 26.97 -2.99 14.37
N TYR A 102 26.14 -3.26 13.35
CA TYR A 102 25.66 -4.61 13.09
C TYR A 102 26.79 -5.53 12.64
N LYS A 103 27.62 -5.08 11.70
CA LYS A 103 28.76 -5.85 11.19
C LYS A 103 29.81 -6.12 12.27
N GLU A 104 30.03 -5.18 13.18
CA GLU A 104 30.93 -5.37 14.33
C GLU A 104 30.41 -6.44 15.29
N LYS A 105 29.11 -6.44 15.59
CA LYS A 105 28.51 -7.37 16.57
C LYS A 105 28.21 -8.76 16.01
N HIS A 106 27.73 -8.83 14.76
CA HIS A 106 27.16 -10.05 14.18
C HIS A 106 27.87 -10.49 12.89
N GLY A 107 28.92 -9.79 12.46
CA GLY A 107 29.62 -10.10 11.21
C GLY A 107 30.29 -11.47 11.19
N ALA A 108 30.80 -11.95 12.34
CA ALA A 108 31.38 -13.28 12.47
C ALA A 108 30.29 -14.37 12.44
N ASP A 109 29.21 -14.17 13.20
CA ASP A 109 28.06 -15.09 13.24
C ASP A 109 27.38 -15.22 11.87
N ASP A 110 27.19 -14.09 11.17
CA ASP A 110 26.65 -14.09 9.81
C ASP A 110 27.55 -14.86 8.84
N SER A 111 28.88 -14.77 8.99
CA SER A 111 29.81 -15.54 8.15
C SER A 111 29.70 -17.05 8.39
N LEU A 112 29.46 -17.47 9.64
CA LEU A 112 29.22 -18.87 9.98
C LEU A 112 27.88 -19.34 9.42
N ASP A 113 26.83 -18.53 9.55
CA ASP A 113 25.49 -18.85 9.07
C ASP A 113 25.39 -18.88 7.53
N ILE A 114 26.15 -18.02 6.83
CA ILE A 114 26.28 -18.12 5.37
C ILE A 114 26.92 -19.46 4.99
N SER A 115 27.93 -19.91 5.74
CA SER A 115 28.65 -21.16 5.45
C SER A 115 27.82 -22.41 5.78
N SER A 116 26.95 -22.32 6.79
CA SER A 116 26.03 -23.40 7.18
C SER A 116 24.70 -23.40 6.41
N GLY A 117 24.46 -22.37 5.59
CA GLY A 117 23.20 -22.19 4.85
C GLY A 117 22.05 -21.64 5.69
N ASN A 118 22.28 -21.24 6.95
CA ASN A 118 21.24 -20.74 7.86
C ASN A 118 21.02 -19.22 7.75
N ILE A 119 20.69 -18.77 6.55
CA ILE A 119 20.57 -17.34 6.21
C ILE A 119 19.38 -16.66 6.92
N SER A 120 18.42 -17.44 7.41
CA SER A 120 17.30 -16.95 8.23
C SER A 120 17.77 -16.32 9.55
N ASN A 121 18.80 -16.88 10.19
CA ASN A 121 19.36 -16.33 11.43
C ASN A 121 19.90 -14.91 11.25
N THR A 122 20.49 -14.61 10.09
CA THR A 122 20.98 -13.27 9.76
C THR A 122 19.84 -12.24 9.71
N HIS A 123 18.67 -12.64 9.22
CA HIS A 123 17.48 -11.79 9.18
C HIS A 123 16.88 -11.56 10.56
N LYS A 124 16.83 -12.60 11.41
CA LYS A 124 16.37 -12.48 12.80
C LYS A 124 17.25 -11.52 13.61
N ARG A 125 18.58 -11.69 13.55
CA ARG A 125 19.54 -10.79 14.22
C ARG A 125 19.43 -9.36 13.72
N TRP A 126 19.27 -9.17 12.41
CA TRP A 126 19.06 -7.84 11.84
C TRP A 126 17.81 -7.16 12.40
N ILE A 127 16.67 -7.86 12.45
CA ILE A 127 15.40 -7.34 12.98
C ILE A 127 15.56 -6.90 14.44
N VAL A 128 16.22 -7.71 15.27
CA VAL A 128 16.51 -7.39 16.67
C VAL A 128 17.39 -6.14 16.79
N HIS A 129 18.42 -6.01 15.94
CA HIS A 129 19.34 -4.87 15.97
C HIS A 129 18.69 -3.54 15.54
N VAL A 130 17.91 -3.53 14.45
CA VAL A 130 17.33 -2.28 13.94
C VAL A 130 15.99 -1.90 14.58
N GLY A 131 15.33 -2.86 15.21
CA GLY A 131 14.01 -2.73 15.80
C GLY A 131 12.88 -2.60 14.76
N SER A 132 11.66 -2.93 15.18
CA SER A 132 10.44 -2.78 14.37
C SER A 132 9.63 -1.56 14.81
N LYS A 133 8.99 -0.89 13.84
CA LYS A 133 7.99 0.15 14.08
C LYS A 133 6.78 -0.13 13.22
N ASN A 134 5.61 -0.33 13.84
CA ASN A 134 4.36 -0.70 13.16
C ASN A 134 4.51 -1.96 12.27
N GLY A 135 5.21 -2.98 12.76
CA GLY A 135 5.45 -4.23 12.00
C GLY A 135 6.49 -4.13 10.88
N SER A 136 7.07 -2.95 10.63
CA SER A 136 8.13 -2.75 9.63
C SER A 136 9.45 -2.38 10.30
N TYR A 137 10.52 -3.10 9.96
CA TYR A 137 11.87 -2.83 10.46
C TYR A 137 12.67 -1.98 9.48
N TYR A 138 13.77 -1.38 9.93
CA TYR A 138 14.51 -0.44 9.10
C TYR A 138 15.15 -1.11 7.87
N GLY A 139 14.96 -0.48 6.71
CA GLY A 139 15.40 -1.01 5.42
C GLY A 139 14.53 -2.14 4.87
N SER A 140 13.41 -2.44 5.52
CA SER A 140 12.46 -3.46 5.10
C SER A 140 11.40 -2.89 4.15
N GLY A 141 11.44 -3.34 2.89
CA GLY A 141 10.37 -3.16 1.91
C GLY A 141 9.34 -4.29 1.99
N SER A 142 8.47 -4.42 1.00
CA SER A 142 7.36 -5.40 0.94
C SER A 142 7.76 -6.88 0.78
N GLY A 143 8.99 -7.28 1.14
CA GLY A 143 9.59 -8.56 0.72
C GLY A 143 10.10 -9.48 1.83
N VAL A 144 9.81 -9.18 3.09
CA VAL A 144 10.48 -9.82 4.25
C VAL A 144 9.56 -10.73 5.06
N ASP A 145 8.30 -10.87 4.62
CA ASP A 145 7.27 -11.64 5.33
C ASP A 145 7.70 -13.10 5.54
N LYS A 146 8.48 -13.63 4.58
CA LYS A 146 9.09 -14.98 4.64
C LYS A 146 9.92 -15.23 5.91
N TYR A 147 10.57 -14.21 6.47
CA TYR A 147 11.46 -14.36 7.63
C TYR A 147 10.81 -13.98 8.97
N LEU A 148 9.65 -13.31 8.96
CA LEU A 148 8.93 -12.97 10.18
C LEU A 148 8.13 -14.16 10.75
N PHE A 149 7.77 -15.13 9.90
CA PHE A 149 6.93 -16.28 10.27
C PHE A 149 7.67 -17.60 10.42
N GLN A 150 9.00 -17.63 10.27
CA GLN A 150 9.79 -18.80 10.70
C GLN A 150 9.95 -18.76 12.22
N HIS A 151 8.88 -19.17 12.91
CA HIS A 151 8.94 -19.60 14.30
C HIS A 151 10.11 -20.59 14.44
N ASP A 152 10.97 -20.35 15.43
CA ASP A 152 11.99 -21.32 15.81
C ASP A 152 11.28 -22.64 16.09
N THR A 153 11.62 -23.69 15.34
CA THR A 153 11.03 -25.04 15.44
C THR A 153 11.46 -25.77 16.72
N ASP A 154 11.83 -25.05 17.77
CA ASP A 154 12.22 -25.61 19.06
C ASP A 154 11.21 -25.29 20.18
N ASP A 155 10.25 -24.39 19.93
CA ASP A 155 9.05 -24.23 20.75
C ASP A 155 7.85 -24.66 19.90
N GLU A 156 7.46 -25.95 19.96
CA GLU A 156 6.17 -26.41 19.44
C GLU A 156 5.06 -25.53 20.05
N PRO A 157 4.42 -24.63 19.28
CA PRO A 157 3.20 -24.01 19.76
C PRO A 157 2.15 -25.11 19.74
N SER A 158 1.66 -25.48 20.93
CA SER A 158 0.53 -26.39 21.10
C SER A 158 -0.49 -26.18 19.97
N VAL A 159 -0.60 -27.20 19.12
CA VAL A 159 -1.37 -27.25 17.86
C VAL A 159 -2.85 -26.87 18.03
N ASN A 160 -3.30 -26.77 19.28
CA ASN A 160 -4.66 -26.45 19.67
C ASN A 160 -5.03 -24.97 19.40
N ASN A 161 -4.12 -24.02 19.59
CA ASN A 161 -4.48 -22.59 19.46
C ASN A 161 -4.68 -22.13 17.99
N LEU A 162 -3.96 -22.73 17.03
CA LEU A 162 -4.11 -22.40 15.60
C LEU A 162 -5.40 -22.97 15.00
N HIS A 163 -5.87 -24.13 15.49
CA HIS A 163 -7.12 -24.72 15.03
C HIS A 163 -8.32 -23.88 15.49
N GLU A 164 -8.31 -23.44 16.75
CA GLU A 164 -9.36 -22.58 17.31
C GLU A 164 -9.48 -21.23 16.59
N ASP A 165 -8.37 -20.62 16.18
CA ASP A 165 -8.40 -19.36 15.41
C ASP A 165 -8.86 -19.56 13.96
N LEU A 166 -8.55 -20.70 13.33
CA LEU A 166 -9.03 -21.07 11.99
C LEU A 166 -10.55 -21.32 12.00
N ASP A 167 -11.03 -22.09 12.96
CA ASP A 167 -12.46 -22.36 13.14
C ASP A 167 -13.24 -21.05 13.39
N ARG A 168 -12.70 -20.16 14.22
CA ARG A 168 -13.31 -18.84 14.48
C ARG A 168 -13.35 -17.96 13.22
N VAL A 169 -12.35 -18.06 12.34
CA VAL A 169 -12.34 -17.32 11.07
C VAL A 169 -13.34 -17.94 10.09
N GLU A 170 -13.44 -19.26 10.05
CA GLU A 170 -14.40 -19.97 9.19
C GLU A 170 -15.85 -19.69 9.59
N ASP A 171 -16.15 -19.64 10.89
CA ASP A 171 -17.48 -19.29 11.41
C ASP A 171 -17.87 -17.85 11.05
N LYS A 172 -16.94 -16.91 11.19
CA LYS A 172 -17.17 -15.51 10.79
C LYS A 172 -17.40 -15.37 9.28
N LEU A 173 -16.75 -16.19 8.48
CA LEU A 173 -16.93 -16.19 7.02
C LEU A 173 -18.34 -16.69 6.66
N LYS A 174 -18.81 -17.77 7.28
CA LYS A 174 -20.17 -18.30 7.08
C LYS A 174 -21.24 -17.29 7.51
N GLU A 175 -21.03 -16.62 8.64
CA GLU A 175 -21.94 -15.57 9.11
C GLU A 175 -22.02 -14.41 8.11
N GLN A 176 -20.86 -13.96 7.61
CA GLN A 176 -20.80 -12.88 6.61
C GLN A 176 -21.46 -13.27 5.28
N GLU A 177 -21.34 -14.52 4.85
CA GLU A 177 -22.00 -15.04 3.64
C GLU A 177 -23.53 -15.07 3.80
N LEU A 178 -24.03 -15.43 4.99
CA LEU A 178 -25.46 -15.39 5.31
C LEU A 178 -25.99 -13.95 5.28
N GLU A 179 -25.29 -13.02 5.94
CA GLU A 179 -25.67 -11.60 5.91
C GLU A 179 -25.72 -11.04 4.49
N GLN A 180 -24.73 -11.37 3.66
CA GLN A 180 -24.75 -10.97 2.25
C GLN A 180 -25.92 -11.57 1.48
N GLY A 181 -26.34 -12.81 1.82
CA GLY A 181 -27.54 -13.43 1.28
C GLY A 181 -28.80 -12.60 1.60
N PHE A 182 -29.00 -12.27 2.88
CA PHE A 182 -30.15 -11.46 3.32
C PHE A 182 -30.19 -10.09 2.64
N ILE A 183 -29.04 -9.42 2.54
CA ILE A 183 -28.95 -8.11 1.88
C ILE A 183 -29.30 -8.22 0.39
N ARG A 184 -28.88 -9.30 -0.29
CA ARG A 184 -29.22 -9.51 -1.71
C ARG A 184 -30.71 -9.71 -1.91
N ASP A 185 -31.36 -10.50 -1.06
CA ASP A 185 -32.80 -10.75 -1.13
C ASP A 185 -33.59 -9.46 -0.82
N GLU A 186 -33.15 -8.69 0.16
CA GLU A 186 -33.74 -7.39 0.48
C GLU A 186 -33.63 -6.42 -0.72
N ILE A 187 -32.44 -6.30 -1.34
CA ILE A 187 -32.24 -5.49 -2.55
C ILE A 187 -33.16 -5.96 -3.69
N PHE A 188 -33.35 -7.28 -3.85
CA PHE A 188 -34.22 -7.83 -4.88
C PHE A 188 -35.69 -7.44 -4.66
N THR A 189 -36.19 -7.56 -3.42
CA THR A 189 -37.57 -7.17 -3.10
C THR A 189 -37.80 -5.66 -3.28
N LEU A 190 -36.85 -4.83 -2.84
CA LEU A 190 -36.91 -3.38 -3.01
C LEU A 190 -36.92 -2.97 -4.49
N ARG A 191 -36.09 -3.63 -5.32
CA ARG A 191 -36.06 -3.37 -6.77
C ARG A 191 -37.41 -3.70 -7.43
N ASN A 192 -38.02 -4.83 -7.09
CA ASN A 192 -39.32 -5.21 -7.65
C ASN A 192 -40.42 -4.24 -7.21
N ALA A 193 -40.44 -3.83 -5.94
CA ALA A 193 -41.38 -2.84 -5.44
C ALA A 193 -41.21 -1.48 -6.15
N GLN A 194 -39.97 -1.06 -6.40
CA GLN A 194 -39.68 0.16 -7.15
C GLN A 194 -40.16 0.06 -8.61
N GLU A 195 -40.00 -1.09 -9.25
CA GLU A 195 -40.48 -1.32 -10.62
C GLU A 195 -42.01 -1.24 -10.69
N ASP A 196 -42.71 -1.84 -9.73
CA ASP A 196 -44.17 -1.77 -9.63
C ASP A 196 -44.68 -0.34 -9.39
N GLN A 197 -44.01 0.42 -8.53
CA GLN A 197 -44.31 1.84 -8.35
C GLN A 197 -44.08 2.65 -9.63
N SER A 198 -43.01 2.35 -10.37
CA SER A 198 -42.71 3.02 -11.65
C SER A 198 -43.77 2.72 -12.71
N LYS A 199 -44.26 1.48 -12.78
CA LYS A 199 -45.37 1.09 -13.68
C LYS A 199 -46.68 1.81 -13.33
N LYS A 200 -47.01 1.92 -12.03
CA LYS A 200 -48.19 2.66 -11.57
C LYS A 200 -48.11 4.14 -11.92
N LEU A 201 -46.94 4.77 -11.72
CA LEU A 201 -46.73 6.17 -12.11
C LEU A 201 -46.91 6.39 -13.61
N ALA A 202 -46.38 5.49 -14.44
CA ALA A 202 -46.56 5.57 -15.90
C ALA A 202 -48.04 5.50 -16.31
N GLN A 203 -48.81 4.59 -15.71
CA GLN A 203 -50.25 4.48 -15.96
C GLN A 203 -51.03 5.74 -15.55
N VAL A 204 -50.69 6.35 -14.40
CA VAL A 204 -51.33 7.59 -13.95
C VAL A 204 -51.04 8.73 -14.91
N LEU A 205 -49.80 8.86 -15.39
CA LEU A 205 -49.41 9.88 -16.36
C LEU A 205 -50.14 9.70 -17.70
N GLU A 206 -50.30 8.46 -18.17
CA GLU A 206 -51.03 8.16 -19.40
C GLU A 206 -52.53 8.49 -19.26
N ALA A 207 -53.14 8.14 -18.12
CA ALA A 207 -54.52 8.48 -17.82
C ALA A 207 -54.75 10.00 -17.73
N GLN A 208 -53.82 10.75 -17.11
CA GLN A 208 -53.85 12.21 -17.05
C GLN A 208 -53.75 12.83 -18.45
N SER A 209 -52.80 12.36 -19.27
CA SER A 209 -52.64 12.83 -20.65
C SER A 209 -53.90 12.61 -21.49
N SER A 210 -54.52 11.43 -21.39
CA SER A 210 -55.78 11.11 -22.07
C SER A 210 -56.94 12.01 -21.61
N TYR A 211 -57.04 12.27 -20.30
CA TYR A 211 -58.05 13.18 -19.75
C TYR A 211 -57.88 14.61 -20.26
N GLU A 212 -56.66 15.14 -20.26
CA GLU A 212 -56.36 16.48 -20.80
C GLU A 212 -56.66 16.60 -22.29
N GLN A 213 -56.38 15.58 -23.08
CA GLN A 213 -56.71 15.55 -24.51
C GLN A 213 -58.22 15.58 -24.75
N ASN A 214 -59.00 14.87 -23.94
CA ASN A 214 -60.47 14.87 -24.03
C ASN A 214 -61.06 16.23 -23.60
N LEU A 215 -60.53 16.86 -22.56
CA LEU A 215 -60.91 18.23 -22.16
C LEU A 215 -60.66 19.25 -23.27
N LYS A 216 -59.49 19.19 -23.92
CA LYS A 216 -59.14 20.08 -25.04
C LYS A 216 -60.06 19.87 -26.25
N LYS A 217 -60.47 18.63 -26.54
CA LYS A 217 -61.46 18.34 -27.59
C LYS A 217 -62.84 18.91 -27.28
N ASN A 218 -63.29 18.83 -26.03
CA ASN A 218 -64.63 19.29 -25.65
C ASN A 218 -64.75 20.81 -25.48
N MET A 219 -63.65 21.53 -25.22
CA MET A 219 -63.66 23.00 -25.13
C MET A 219 -63.32 23.72 -26.45
N GLY A 220 -62.96 22.98 -27.50
CA GLY A 220 -62.60 23.52 -28.82
C GLY A 220 -63.68 23.38 -29.90
N SER A 221 -64.90 22.97 -29.53
CA SER A 221 -66.04 22.78 -30.44
C SER A 221 -67.17 23.76 -30.18
#